data_AF-A0A956HFY1-F1
#
_entry.id   AF-A0A956HFY1-F1
#
_cell.length_a   1.000
_cell.length_b   1.000
_cell.length_c   1.000
_cell.angle_alpha   90.00
_cell.angle_beta   90.00
_cell.angle_gamma   90.00
#
_symmetry.space_group_name_H-M   'P 1'
#
loop_
_entity.id
_entity.type
_entity.pdbx_description
1 polymer ?
#
loop_
_entity_poly.entity_id
_entity_poly.type
_entity_poly.pdbx_seq_one_letter_code
_entity_poly.pdbx_strand_id
1 'polypeptide(L)'
;LAELGGLTKDGAPPFHAWLSDNNGTEISSAVDRLHPNASPELQAGYMLPGGPMLAINFEALSSGLMSAIAKDEAGQPIAGTPSVWSNTSVGGEALGLVDNMGDPTSCENWHSATFEHVGERGIATQAQPSWTQIAPVQHCSTPSQLYCFQAG
;
A
#
# COMPACT_ATOMS: atom_id res chain seq x y z
N LEU A 1 17.24 10.61 -14.57
CA LEU A 1 16.26 9.87 -13.76
C LEU A 1 15.55 8.90 -14.69
N ALA A 2 15.75 7.61 -14.49
CA ALA A 2 15.14 6.58 -15.34
C ALA A 2 13.68 6.44 -14.93
N GLU A 3 12.76 6.70 -15.86
CA GLU A 3 11.37 6.31 -15.72
C GLU A 3 11.33 4.79 -15.63
N LEU A 4 10.85 4.25 -14.51
CA LEU A 4 10.43 2.85 -14.44
C LEU A 4 9.15 2.74 -15.27
N GLY A 5 9.33 2.68 -16.59
CA GLY A 5 8.27 2.31 -17.52
C GLY A 5 7.63 1.03 -17.01
N GLY A 6 6.33 1.12 -16.73
CA GLY A 6 5.55 0.01 -16.20
C GLY A 6 5.85 -1.25 -16.99
N LEU A 7 6.25 -2.31 -16.30
CA LEU A 7 6.41 -3.64 -16.86
C LEU A 7 5.02 -4.17 -17.24
N THR A 8 4.47 -3.73 -18.36
CA THR A 8 3.29 -4.32 -18.95
C THR A 8 3.74 -5.47 -19.84
N LYS A 9 3.50 -6.70 -19.37
CA LYS A 9 3.41 -7.85 -20.27
C LYS A 9 2.17 -7.61 -21.13
N ASP A 10 2.40 -7.25 -22.40
CA ASP A 10 1.42 -6.92 -23.45
C ASP A 10 -0.06 -7.17 -23.06
N GLY A 11 -0.80 -6.08 -22.80
CA GLY A 11 -2.25 -6.09 -22.60
C GLY A 11 -2.76 -6.39 -21.18
N ALA A 12 -1.90 -6.75 -20.23
CA ALA A 12 -2.29 -6.85 -18.82
C ALA A 12 -2.33 -5.47 -18.15
N PRO A 13 -3.31 -5.18 -17.29
CA PRO A 13 -3.31 -3.97 -16.48
C PRO A 13 -2.03 -3.85 -15.64
N PRO A 14 -1.50 -2.63 -15.43
CA PRO A 14 -0.29 -2.40 -14.65
C PRO A 14 -0.51 -2.74 -13.18
N PHE A 15 0.58 -3.02 -12.46
CA PHE A 15 0.56 -3.11 -11.01
C PHE A 15 0.99 -1.78 -10.38
N HIS A 16 0.28 -1.32 -9.36
CA HIS A 16 0.69 -0.18 -8.54
C HIS A 16 0.90 -0.61 -7.10
N ALA A 17 1.89 0.02 -6.48
CA ALA A 17 2.14 -0.13 -5.05
C ALA A 17 0.97 0.45 -4.23
N TRP A 18 0.58 -0.25 -3.17
CA TRP A 18 -0.30 0.26 -2.14
C TRP A 18 0.48 1.22 -1.23
N LEU A 19 0.65 2.46 -1.70
CA LEU A 19 1.34 3.51 -0.97
C LEU A 19 0.66 4.87 -1.19
N SER A 20 0.51 5.60 -0.09
CA SER A 20 0.23 7.03 -0.10
C SER A 20 1.54 7.78 0.10
N ASP A 21 1.93 8.59 -0.88
CA ASP A 21 3.22 9.29 -0.91
C ASP A 21 3.10 10.81 -0.90
N ASN A 22 1.89 11.36 -0.71
CA ASN A 22 1.57 12.79 -0.76
C ASN A 22 2.29 13.55 -1.89
N ASN A 23 2.54 12.91 -3.04
CA ASN A 23 3.38 13.35 -4.18
C ASN A 23 3.03 14.76 -4.71
N GLY A 24 3.38 15.78 -3.95
CA GLY A 24 3.02 17.18 -4.19
C GLY A 24 1.54 17.52 -4.00
N THR A 25 0.70 16.62 -3.48
CA THR A 25 -0.74 16.87 -3.25
C THR A 25 -1.08 16.88 -1.75
N GLU A 26 -2.12 17.63 -1.39
CA GLU A 26 -2.59 17.72 0.01
C GLU A 26 -3.10 16.37 0.53
N ILE A 27 -3.58 15.51 -0.38
CA ILE A 27 -3.98 14.14 -0.12
C ILE A 27 -3.55 13.29 -1.32
N SER A 28 -2.73 12.26 -1.12
CA SER A 28 -2.55 11.19 -2.12
C SER A 28 -3.28 9.93 -1.66
N SER A 29 -4.06 9.34 -2.54
CA SER A 29 -4.75 8.09 -2.28
C SER A 29 -3.99 6.90 -2.86
N ALA A 30 -3.77 5.84 -2.07
CA ALA A 30 -3.31 4.56 -2.63
C ALA A 30 -4.37 3.99 -3.58
N VAL A 31 -5.64 4.30 -3.32
CA VAL A 31 -6.78 3.93 -4.15
C VAL A 31 -6.75 4.64 -5.50
N ASP A 32 -6.54 5.96 -5.52
CA ASP A 32 -6.49 6.73 -6.78
C ASP A 32 -5.39 6.25 -7.73
N ARG A 33 -4.30 5.66 -7.20
CA ARG A 33 -3.26 5.07 -8.05
C ARG A 33 -3.72 3.79 -8.75
N LEU A 34 -4.53 3.00 -8.06
CA LEU A 34 -5.04 1.76 -8.62
C LEU A 34 -6.11 2.04 -9.67
N HIS A 35 -6.87 3.12 -9.48
CA HIS A 35 -7.94 3.51 -10.39
C HIS A 35 -8.09 5.03 -10.50
N PRO A 36 -7.22 5.71 -11.25
CA PRO A 36 -7.26 7.17 -11.37
C PRO A 36 -8.54 7.70 -12.04
N ASN A 37 -9.35 6.81 -12.63
CA ASN A 37 -10.64 7.12 -13.23
C ASN A 37 -11.72 6.08 -12.86
N ALA A 38 -11.63 5.43 -11.70
CA ALA A 38 -12.63 4.42 -11.31
C ALA A 38 -14.03 5.01 -11.33
N SER A 39 -14.90 4.42 -12.15
CA SER A 39 -16.32 4.45 -11.86
C SER A 39 -16.56 3.62 -10.59
N PRO A 40 -17.42 4.05 -9.65
CA PRO A 40 -17.82 3.24 -8.49
C PRO A 40 -18.37 1.84 -8.87
N GLU A 41 -18.64 1.60 -10.15
CA GLU A 41 -19.09 0.34 -10.71
C GLU A 41 -17.97 -0.66 -11.03
N LEU A 42 -16.68 -0.30 -10.86
CA LEU A 42 -15.57 -1.26 -11.01
C LEU A 42 -15.55 -2.22 -9.80
N GLN A 43 -16.42 -3.23 -9.89
CA GLN A 43 -16.64 -4.28 -8.89
C GLN A 43 -15.70 -5.48 -9.06
N ALA A 44 -14.56 -5.30 -9.74
CA ALA A 44 -13.57 -6.36 -9.84
C ALA A 44 -12.97 -6.59 -8.44
N GLY A 45 -13.28 -7.75 -7.85
CA GLY A 45 -12.71 -8.15 -6.57
C GLY A 45 -11.21 -8.41 -6.69
N TYR A 46 -10.48 -8.06 -5.64
CA TYR A 46 -9.05 -8.34 -5.53
C TYR A 46 -8.84 -9.72 -4.95
N MET A 47 -8.01 -10.52 -5.57
CA MET A 47 -7.71 -11.89 -5.16
C MET A 47 -6.21 -12.10 -5.04
N LEU A 48 -5.82 -12.93 -4.08
CA LEU A 48 -4.45 -13.44 -4.03
C LEU A 48 -4.26 -14.45 -5.19
N PRO A 49 -3.13 -14.43 -5.93
CA PRO A 49 -2.87 -15.41 -6.98
C PRO A 49 -3.02 -16.86 -6.48
N GLY A 50 -3.99 -17.60 -7.04
CA GLY A 50 -4.31 -18.97 -6.61
C GLY A 50 -4.84 -19.08 -5.17
N GLY A 51 -5.29 -17.97 -4.57
CA GLY A 51 -5.72 -17.88 -3.18
C GLY A 51 -7.14 -17.31 -3.01
N PRO A 52 -7.50 -16.91 -1.78
CA PRO A 52 -8.82 -16.37 -1.49
C PRO A 52 -9.00 -14.96 -2.08
N MET A 53 -10.26 -14.55 -2.17
CA MET A 53 -10.62 -13.15 -2.37
C MET A 53 -10.20 -12.33 -1.14
N LEU A 54 -9.54 -11.21 -1.40
CA LEU A 54 -9.04 -10.27 -0.39
C LEU A 54 -10.05 -9.14 -0.16
N ALA A 55 -10.65 -8.62 -1.24
CA ALA A 55 -11.61 -7.52 -1.18
C ALA A 55 -12.58 -7.61 -2.35
N ILE A 56 -13.83 -7.22 -2.14
CA ILE A 56 -14.89 -7.26 -3.18
C ILE A 56 -14.81 -6.09 -4.17
N ASN A 57 -14.09 -5.03 -3.80
CA ASN A 57 -13.83 -3.83 -4.60
C ASN A 57 -12.63 -3.09 -4.01
N PHE A 58 -12.31 -1.91 -4.56
CA PHE A 58 -11.16 -1.12 -4.09
C PHE A 58 -11.40 -0.47 -2.70
N GLU A 59 -12.63 -0.03 -2.39
CA GLU A 59 -12.96 0.55 -1.07
C GLU A 59 -12.76 -0.47 0.06
N ALA A 60 -13.02 -1.74 -0.23
CA ALA A 60 -12.78 -2.86 0.68
C ALA A 60 -11.29 -3.15 0.90
N LEU A 61 -10.37 -2.63 0.08
CA LEU A 61 -8.95 -2.69 0.39
C LEU A 61 -8.67 -1.86 1.65
N SER A 62 -8.98 -0.56 1.67
CA SER A 62 -8.62 0.30 2.80
C SER A 62 -9.44 0.05 4.07
N SER A 63 -10.73 -0.31 3.92
CA SER A 63 -11.65 -0.51 5.04
C SER A 63 -11.53 -1.88 5.74
N GLY A 64 -10.83 -2.84 5.13
CA GLY A 64 -10.52 -4.13 5.73
C GLY A 64 -10.71 -5.29 4.75
N LEU A 65 -9.70 -6.15 4.70
CA LEU A 65 -9.66 -7.35 3.88
C LEU A 65 -10.53 -8.49 4.46
N MET A 66 -11.04 -9.32 3.56
CA MET A 66 -11.69 -10.60 3.86
C MET A 66 -10.68 -11.69 4.27
N SER A 67 -9.40 -11.52 3.90
CA SER A 67 -8.30 -12.40 4.28
C SER A 67 -6.98 -11.63 4.28
N ALA A 68 -6.07 -12.03 5.18
CA ALA A 68 -4.75 -11.42 5.27
C ALA A 68 -3.89 -11.77 4.05
N ILE A 69 -3.03 -10.84 3.64
CA ILE A 69 -2.03 -11.05 2.59
C ILE A 69 -0.78 -11.58 3.27
N ALA A 70 -0.77 -12.89 3.55
CA ALA A 70 0.30 -13.54 4.29
C ALA A 70 1.30 -14.30 3.39
N LYS A 71 1.20 -14.14 2.07
CA LYS A 71 2.04 -14.81 1.07
C LYS A 71 2.59 -13.83 0.06
N ASP A 72 3.77 -14.13 -0.48
CA ASP A 72 4.39 -13.42 -1.60
C ASP A 72 3.79 -13.82 -2.96
N GLU A 73 4.29 -13.23 -4.04
CA GLU A 73 3.85 -13.48 -5.41
C GLU A 73 4.16 -14.91 -5.91
N ALA A 74 5.08 -15.62 -5.25
CA ALA A 74 5.37 -17.04 -5.49
C ALA A 74 4.50 -17.98 -4.64
N GLY A 75 3.58 -17.43 -3.84
CA GLY A 75 2.70 -18.16 -2.94
C GLY A 75 3.39 -18.70 -1.69
N GLN A 76 4.62 -18.28 -1.41
CA GLN A 76 5.34 -18.64 -0.19
C GLN A 76 4.90 -17.74 0.96
N PRO A 77 4.91 -18.22 2.21
CA PRO A 77 4.66 -17.36 3.37
C PRO A 77 5.65 -16.19 3.41
N ILE A 78 5.14 -14.99 3.72
CA ILE A 78 5.99 -13.80 3.88
C ILE A 78 7.01 -14.04 5.00
N ALA A 79 8.30 -13.94 4.67
CA ALA A 79 9.38 -14.04 5.63
C ALA A 79 9.70 -12.66 6.26
N GLY A 80 10.04 -12.65 7.55
CA GLY A 80 10.51 -11.45 8.26
C GLY A 80 9.42 -10.71 9.04
N THR A 81 9.62 -9.41 9.26
CA THR A 81 8.71 -8.56 10.04
C THR A 81 7.36 -8.47 9.32
N PRO A 82 6.22 -8.69 10.00
CA PRO A 82 4.90 -8.66 9.38
C PRO A 82 4.43 -7.23 9.09
N SER A 83 5.34 -6.28 8.89
CA SER A 83 5.02 -4.87 8.65
C SER A 83 4.90 -4.59 7.16
N VAL A 84 3.94 -3.76 6.78
CA VAL A 84 3.67 -3.37 5.39
C VAL A 84 3.75 -1.85 5.31
N TRP A 85 4.61 -1.31 4.46
CA TRP A 85 4.60 0.12 4.18
C TRP A 85 3.31 0.51 3.48
N SER A 86 2.69 1.61 3.92
CA SER A 86 1.38 1.98 3.40
C SER A 86 1.14 3.48 3.43
N ASN A 87 1.33 4.13 4.59
CA ASN A 87 0.87 5.50 4.86
C ASN A 87 -0.60 5.75 4.47
N THR A 88 -1.40 4.69 4.36
CA THR A 88 -2.77 4.74 3.88
C THR A 88 -3.71 4.51 5.04
N SER A 89 -4.53 5.52 5.33
CA SER A 89 -5.57 5.45 6.35
C SER A 89 -6.65 4.42 5.99
N VAL A 90 -7.53 4.11 6.95
CA VAL A 90 -8.72 3.28 6.69
C VAL A 90 -9.61 3.85 5.57
N GLY A 91 -9.53 5.17 5.32
CA GLY A 91 -10.23 5.83 4.22
C GLY A 91 -9.57 5.70 2.84
N GLY A 92 -8.40 5.06 2.73
CA GLY A 92 -7.66 4.93 1.46
C GLY A 92 -6.72 6.10 1.16
N GLU A 93 -6.77 7.14 1.99
CA GLU A 93 -6.03 8.37 1.83
C GLU A 93 -4.77 8.43 2.69
N ALA A 94 -3.82 9.26 2.29
CA ALA A 94 -2.67 9.60 3.11
C ALA A 94 -3.06 10.12 4.49
N LEU A 95 -2.26 9.82 5.50
CA LEU A 95 -2.50 10.25 6.89
C LEU A 95 -2.25 11.75 7.12
N GLY A 96 -1.49 12.41 6.23
CA GLY A 96 -1.19 13.85 6.35
C GLY A 96 -0.36 14.20 7.58
N LEU A 97 0.31 13.23 8.20
CA LEU A 97 1.14 13.42 9.38
C LEU A 97 2.57 13.78 8.98
N VAL A 98 3.24 14.52 9.87
CA VAL A 98 4.65 14.86 9.75
C VAL A 98 5.43 14.31 10.95
N ASP A 99 6.69 13.98 10.73
CA ASP A 99 7.62 13.55 11.74
C ASP A 99 8.22 14.73 12.52
N ASN A 100 9.15 14.44 13.44
CA ASN A 100 9.76 15.46 14.29
C ASN A 100 10.69 16.43 13.53
N MET A 101 11.04 16.12 12.29
CA MET A 101 11.83 17.00 11.42
C MET A 101 10.94 17.89 10.54
N GLY A 102 9.63 17.64 10.55
CA GLY A 102 8.65 18.34 9.72
C GLY A 102 8.44 17.69 8.35
N ASP A 103 8.96 16.49 8.14
CA ASP A 103 8.81 15.74 6.89
C ASP A 103 7.61 14.80 6.95
N PRO A 104 6.98 14.46 5.82
CA PRO A 104 5.85 13.52 5.80
C PRO A 104 6.22 12.16 6.42
N THR A 105 5.30 11.58 7.20
CA THR A 105 5.43 10.21 7.77
C THR A 105 5.24 9.10 6.72
N SER A 106 5.71 9.36 5.51
CA SER A 106 5.79 8.47 4.36
C SER A 106 7.26 8.24 4.01
N CYS A 107 8.19 8.36 4.96
CA CYS A 107 9.62 8.31 4.68
C CYS A 107 10.09 9.36 3.66
N GLU A 108 9.73 10.63 3.88
CA GLU A 108 10.02 11.71 2.92
C GLU A 108 9.45 11.38 1.53
N ASN A 109 8.16 11.02 1.47
CA ASN A 109 7.51 10.57 0.23
C ASN A 109 8.22 9.37 -0.41
N TRP A 110 8.66 8.44 0.42
CA TRP A 110 9.39 7.20 0.11
C TRP A 110 10.77 7.41 -0.53
N HIS A 111 11.40 8.56 -0.27
CA HIS A 111 12.77 8.85 -0.71
C HIS A 111 13.82 8.55 0.36
N SER A 112 13.42 8.47 1.64
CA SER A 112 14.33 8.25 2.75
C SER A 112 14.34 6.79 3.21
N ALA A 113 15.54 6.29 3.48
CA ALA A 113 15.77 4.99 4.12
C ALA A 113 16.57 5.13 5.44
N THR A 114 16.61 6.34 6.00
CA THR A 114 17.40 6.63 7.20
C THR A 114 16.61 6.32 8.47
N PHE A 115 17.32 6.30 9.60
CA PHE A 115 16.70 6.11 10.91
C PHE A 115 15.96 7.37 11.39
N GLU A 116 16.33 8.54 10.89
CA GLU A 116 15.75 9.81 11.36
C GLU A 116 14.30 9.94 10.91
N HIS A 117 14.00 9.56 9.66
CA HIS A 117 12.65 9.56 9.12
C HIS A 117 11.84 8.35 9.56
N VAL A 118 10.52 8.55 9.58
CA VAL A 118 9.54 7.51 9.93
C VAL A 118 8.48 7.36 8.85
N GLY A 119 7.96 6.15 8.77
CA GLY A 119 6.90 5.74 7.86
C GLY A 119 5.72 5.15 8.62
N GLU A 120 4.54 5.40 8.08
CA GLU A 120 3.30 4.77 8.48
C GLU A 120 3.14 3.40 7.81
N ARG A 121 2.64 2.43 8.59
CA ARG A 121 2.61 1.02 8.19
C ARG A 121 1.31 0.34 8.61
N GLY A 122 1.08 -0.86 8.09
CA GLY A 122 0.14 -1.82 8.63
C GLY A 122 0.78 -3.19 8.93
N ILE A 123 -0.05 -4.21 9.13
CA ILE A 123 0.37 -5.58 9.48
C ILE A 123 -0.10 -6.60 8.43
N ALA A 124 0.87 -7.23 7.75
CA ALA A 124 0.71 -8.26 6.72
C ALA A 124 -0.24 -9.40 7.10
N THR A 125 -0.17 -9.83 8.36
CA THR A 125 -0.94 -10.97 8.88
C THR A 125 -2.33 -10.61 9.38
N GLN A 126 -2.73 -9.33 9.32
CA GLN A 126 -4.07 -8.89 9.69
C GLN A 126 -4.89 -8.59 8.44
N ALA A 127 -6.21 -8.80 8.57
CA ALA A 127 -7.20 -8.48 7.54
C ALA A 127 -8.05 -7.26 7.95
N GLN A 128 -8.14 -6.98 9.25
CA GLN A 128 -8.79 -5.79 9.79
C GLN A 128 -8.04 -4.51 9.35
N PRO A 129 -8.58 -3.29 9.52
CA PRO A 129 -7.95 -2.05 9.03
C PRO A 129 -6.47 -1.85 9.43
N SER A 130 -6.04 -2.53 10.49
CA SER A 130 -4.63 -2.68 10.90
C SER A 130 -3.70 -3.24 9.83
N TRP A 131 -4.20 -3.89 8.77
CA TRP A 131 -3.39 -4.36 7.65
C TRP A 131 -2.75 -3.20 6.87
N THR A 132 -3.42 -2.04 6.84
CA THR A 132 -2.95 -0.83 6.15
C THR A 132 -2.47 0.25 7.12
N GLN A 133 -3.02 0.32 8.34
CA GLN A 133 -2.71 1.40 9.28
C GLN A 133 -2.59 0.91 10.73
N ILE A 134 -1.43 1.09 11.35
CA ILE A 134 -1.22 0.85 12.78
C ILE A 134 -0.19 1.81 13.40
N ALA A 135 -0.41 2.16 14.67
CA ALA A 135 0.54 2.89 15.51
C ALA A 135 1.45 1.96 16.35
N PRO A 136 2.63 2.41 16.80
CA PRO A 136 3.31 3.67 16.42
C PRO A 136 3.83 3.60 14.98
N VAL A 137 4.37 4.68 14.41
CA VAL A 137 5.16 4.69 13.16
C VAL A 137 6.45 3.87 13.27
N GLN A 138 7.14 3.61 12.15
CA GLN A 138 8.39 2.84 12.09
C GLN A 138 9.49 3.62 11.39
N HIS A 139 10.74 3.49 11.82
CA HIS A 139 11.89 4.08 11.13
C HIS A 139 12.04 3.57 9.70
N CYS A 140 12.32 4.46 8.76
CA CYS A 140 12.41 4.15 7.34
C CYS A 140 13.58 3.21 6.99
N SER A 141 14.58 3.12 7.87
CA SER A 141 15.65 2.12 7.77
C SER A 141 15.22 0.69 8.07
N THR A 142 14.01 0.48 8.60
CA THR A 142 13.51 -0.86 8.97
C THR A 142 12.86 -1.54 7.76
N PRO A 143 13.26 -2.78 7.43
CA PRO A 143 12.61 -3.53 6.36
C PRO A 143 11.12 -3.80 6.63
N SER A 144 10.29 -3.54 5.61
CA SER A 144 8.86 -3.88 5.57
C SER A 144 8.50 -4.39 4.19
N GLN A 145 7.35 -5.05 4.11
CA GLN A 145 6.76 -5.48 2.86
C GLN A 145 6.17 -4.31 2.09
N LEU A 146 6.10 -4.46 0.78
CA LEU A 146 5.41 -3.59 -0.14
C LEU A 146 4.45 -4.41 -0.98
N TYR A 147 3.17 -4.07 -0.97
CA TYR A 147 2.16 -4.79 -1.75
C TYR A 147 1.84 -4.06 -3.04
N CYS A 148 1.66 -4.84 -4.09
CA CYS A 148 1.31 -4.36 -5.41
C CYS A 148 -0.05 -4.95 -5.79
N PHE A 149 -0.96 -4.10 -6.24
CA PHE A 149 -2.26 -4.50 -6.74
C PHE A 149 -2.35 -4.19 -8.22
N GLN A 150 -3.01 -5.07 -8.96
CA GLN A 150 -3.28 -4.84 -10.37
C GLN A 150 -4.35 -3.75 -10.51
N ALA A 151 -4.05 -2.71 -11.29
CA ALA A 151 -5.04 -1.72 -11.72
C ALA A 151 -6.16 -2.41 -12.52
N GLY A 152 -7.35 -1.84 -12.56
CA GLY A 152 -8.44 -2.32 -13.42
C GLY A 152 -8.92 -1.27 -14.40
#